data_AF-A0A2H5B5H2-F1
#
_entry.id   AF-A0A2H5B5H2-F1
#
_cell.length_a   1.000
_cell.length_b   1.000
_cell.length_c   1.000
_cell.angle_alpha   90.00
_cell.angle_beta   90.00
_cell.angle_gamma   90.00
#
_symmetry.space_group_name_H-M   'P 1'
#
loop_
_entity.id
_entity.type
_entity.pdbx_description
1 polymer ?
#
loop_
_entity_poly.entity_id
_entity_poly.type
_entity_poly.pdbx_seq_one_letter_code
_entity_poly.pdbx_strand_id
1 'polypeptide(L)' 'MAATTRITVTLPTEQVAELRKLTDNVSAYVAEAVARQIRHQLLADDLRRYQDEEGAFTEEELAAAQARILGAGGAASAA' A
#
# COMPACT_ATOMS: atom_id res chain seq x y z
N MET A 1 20.88 3.35 -11.38
CA MET A 1 19.52 3.82 -11.73
C MET A 1 18.69 2.59 -12.04
N ALA A 2 17.52 2.44 -11.43
CA ALA A 2 16.59 1.37 -11.81
C ALA A 2 16.14 1.58 -13.26
N ALA A 3 15.94 0.50 -14.02
CA ALA A 3 15.40 0.61 -15.36
C ALA A 3 13.95 1.12 -15.30
N THR A 4 13.66 2.21 -16.01
CA THR A 4 12.32 2.79 -16.08
C THR A 4 11.75 2.60 -17.47
N THR A 5 10.53 2.08 -17.57
CA THR A 5 9.81 1.94 -18.85
C THR A 5 8.78 3.06 -18.97
N ARG A 6 8.82 3.81 -20.07
CA ARG A 6 7.80 4.83 -20.35
C ARG A 6 6.52 4.14 -20.83
N ILE A 7 5.41 4.47 -20.18
CA ILE A 7 4.07 4.04 -20.57
C ILE A 7 3.18 5.27 -20.78
N THR A 8 2.18 5.15 -21.66
CA THR A 8 1.14 6.16 -21.84
C THR A 8 -0.14 5.64 -21.19
N VAL A 9 -0.73 6.44 -20.30
CA VAL A 9 -1.96 6.09 -19.58
C VAL A 9 -2.98 7.21 -19.75
N THR A 10 -4.26 6.82 -19.86
CA THR A 10 -5.37 7.77 -19.88
C THR A 10 -6.01 7.79 -18.49
N LEU A 11 -6.15 8.98 -17.93
CA LEU A 11 -6.78 9.21 -16.64
C LEU A 11 -7.93 10.22 -16.79
N PRO A 12 -8.98 10.14 -15.96
CA PRO A 12 -10.03 11.15 -15.93
C PRO A 12 -9.46 12.54 -15.64
N THR A 13 -9.92 13.55 -16.37
CA THR A 13 -9.40 14.93 -16.27
C THR A 13 -9.45 15.48 -14.85
N GLU A 14 -10.51 15.18 -14.11
CA GLU A 14 -10.66 15.62 -12.72
C GLU A 14 -9.59 15.02 -11.81
N GLN A 15 -9.26 13.73 -11.99
CA GLN A 15 -8.21 13.07 -11.22
C GLN A 15 -6.82 13.65 -11.55
N VAL A 16 -6.57 14.00 -12.81
CA VAL A 16 -5.31 14.67 -13.22
C VAL A 16 -5.22 16.07 -12.62
N ALA A 17 -6.33 16.80 -12.56
CA ALA A 17 -6.38 18.12 -11.94
C ALA A 17 -6.07 18.04 -10.44
N GLU A 18 -6.65 17.09 -9.72
CA GLU A 18 -6.34 16.87 -8.30
C GLU A 18 -4.89 16.41 -8.07
N LEU A 19 -4.39 15.46 -8.88
CA LEU A 19 -3.00 15.01 -8.79
C LEU A 19 -1.99 16.15 -8.96
N ARG A 20 -2.26 17.07 -9.90
CA ARG A 20 -1.42 18.25 -10.13
C ARG A 20 -1.44 19.26 -8.98
N LYS A 21 -2.49 19.30 -8.17
CA LYS A 21 -2.51 20.11 -6.94
C LYS A 21 -1.59 19.53 -5.86
N LEU A 22 -1.43 18.20 -5.84
CA LEU A 22 -0.60 17.49 -4.87
C LEU A 22 0.88 17.48 -5.26
N THR A 23 1.18 17.32 -6.56
CA THR A 23 2.55 17.26 -7.05
C THR A 23 2.65 17.51 -8.54
N ASP A 24 3.75 18.14 -8.96
CA ASP A 24 4.12 18.29 -10.37
C ASP A 24 4.76 17.00 -10.95
N ASN A 25 5.21 16.09 -10.08
CA ASN A 25 5.86 14.83 -10.46
C ASN A 25 4.92 13.63 -10.34
N VAL A 26 3.99 13.54 -11.29
CA VAL A 26 2.98 12.47 -11.34
C VAL A 26 3.60 11.08 -11.46
N SER A 27 4.71 10.93 -12.20
CA SER A 27 5.35 9.62 -12.38
C SER A 27 5.95 9.07 -11.09
N ALA A 28 6.58 9.93 -10.27
CA ALA A 28 7.08 9.52 -8.96
C ALA A 28 5.93 9.14 -8.02
N TYR A 29 4.88 9.95 -7.97
CA TYR A 29 3.71 9.66 -7.14
C TYR A 29 3.05 8.33 -7.49
N VAL A 30 2.83 8.09 -8.79
CA VAL A 30 2.26 6.83 -9.27
C VAL A 30 3.19 5.66 -8.97
N ALA A 31 4.51 5.82 -9.14
CA ALA A 31 5.46 4.76 -8.82
C ALA A 31 5.43 4.37 -7.34
N GLU A 32 5.35 5.33 -6.43
CA GLU A 32 5.23 5.05 -4.99
C GLU A 32 3.89 4.40 -4.63
N ALA A 33 2.79 4.90 -5.19
CA ALA A 33 1.46 4.34 -4.98
C ALA A 33 1.37 2.88 -5.48
N VAL A 34 1.92 2.61 -6.67
CA VAL A 34 1.99 1.26 -7.24
C VAL A 34 2.89 0.37 -6.40
N ALA A 35 4.08 0.84 -5.98
CA ALA A 35 4.97 0.06 -5.13
C ALA A 35 4.31 -0.30 -3.79
N ARG A 36 3.57 0.65 -3.19
CA ARG A 36 2.78 0.40 -1.97
C ARG A 36 1.71 -0.65 -2.23
N GLN A 37 0.98 -0.55 -3.33
CA GLN A 37 -0.08 -1.49 -3.68
C GLN A 37 0.47 -2.91 -3.90
N ILE A 38 1.59 -3.06 -4.61
CA ILE A 38 2.24 -4.35 -4.83
C ILE A 38 2.67 -4.97 -3.50
N ARG A 39 3.27 -4.19 -2.60
CA ARG A 39 3.65 -4.70 -1.27
C ARG A 39 2.44 -5.21 -0.48
N HIS A 40 1.30 -4.52 -0.55
CA HIS A 40 0.08 -4.97 0.11
C HIS A 40 -0.48 -6.26 -0.51
N GLN A 41 -0.42 -6.39 -1.84
CA GLN A 41 -0.87 -7.62 -2.53
C GLN A 41 0.01 -8.82 -2.15
N LEU A 42 1.33 -8.67 -2.21
CA LEU A 42 2.25 -9.74 -1.83
C LEU A 42 2.05 -10.17 -0.38
N LEU A 43 1.86 -9.20 0.53
CA LEU A 43 1.56 -9.51 1.93
C LEU A 43 0.23 -10.26 2.08
N ALA A 44 -0.81 -9.86 1.34
CA ALA A 44 -2.10 -10.54 1.37
C ALA A 44 -1.99 -11.99 0.85
N ASP A 45 -1.21 -12.20 -0.22
CA ASP A 45 -0.95 -13.52 -0.78
C ASP A 45 -0.17 -14.41 0.20
N ASP A 46 0.85 -13.87 0.87
CA ASP A 46 1.62 -14.59 1.89
C ASP A 46 0.73 -14.98 3.09
N LEU A 47 -0.11 -14.06 3.57
CA LEU A 47 -1.05 -14.34 4.66
C LEU A 47 -2.12 -15.37 4.28
N ARG A 48 -2.55 -15.37 3.02
CA ARG A 48 -3.49 -16.37 2.51
C ARG A 48 -2.83 -17.73 2.47
N ARG A 49 -1.63 -17.82 1.91
CA ARG A 49 -0.84 -19.05 1.85
C ARG A 49 -0.63 -19.64 3.26
N TYR A 50 -0.28 -18.79 4.23
CA TYR A 50 -0.16 -19.22 5.61
C TYR A 50 -1.46 -19.84 6.16
N GLN A 51 -2.61 -19.24 5.90
CA GLN A 51 -3.90 -19.78 6.35
C GLN A 51 -4.28 -21.09 5.67
N ASP A 52 -3.85 -21.29 4.41
CA ASP A 52 -4.05 -22.56 3.70
C ASP A 52 -3.18 -23.69 4.31
N GLU A 53 -1.97 -23.37 4.79
CA GLU A 53 -1.02 -24.33 5.38
C GLU A 53 -1.31 -24.61 6.88
N GLU A 54 -1.62 -23.57 7.67
CA GLU A 54 -1.69 -23.63 9.14
C GLU A 54 -3.11 -23.43 9.70
N GLY A 55 -4.07 -23.02 8.86
CA GLY A 55 -5.45 -22.73 9.26
C GLY A 55 -5.73 -21.23 9.45
N ALA A 56 -7.02 -20.88 9.52
CA ALA A 56 -7.47 -19.50 9.62
C ALA A 56 -7.00 -18.82 10.92
N PHE A 57 -6.65 -17.53 10.83
CA PHE A 57 -6.30 -16.74 12.01
C PHE A 57 -7.50 -16.63 12.96
N THR A 58 -7.25 -16.81 14.26
CA THR A 58 -8.27 -16.62 15.29
C THR A 58 -8.48 -15.14 15.59
N GLU A 59 -9.65 -14.80 16.14
CA GLU A 59 -9.98 -13.44 16.55
C GLU A 59 -9.01 -12.91 17.62
N GLU A 60 -8.55 -13.77 18.52
CA GLU A 60 -7.57 -13.44 19.57
C GLU A 60 -6.20 -13.07 18.99
N GLU A 61 -5.72 -13.82 18.00
CA GLU A 61 -4.45 -13.54 17.32
C GLU A 61 -4.52 -12.23 16.53
N LEU A 62 -5.63 -11.98 15.83
CA LEU A 62 -5.84 -10.74 15.09
C LEU A 62 -5.92 -9.53 16.03
N ALA A 63 -6.60 -9.64 17.17
CA ALA A 63 -6.67 -8.59 18.17
C ALA A 63 -5.29 -8.27 18.76
N ALA A 64 -4.50 -9.30 19.08
CA ALA A 64 -3.13 -9.13 19.56
C ALA A 64 -2.22 -8.48 18.50
N ALA A 65 -2.37 -8.85 17.22
CA ALA A 65 -1.62 -8.24 16.12
C ALA A 65 -1.99 -6.75 15.92
N GLN A 66 -3.29 -6.42 15.91
CA GLN A 66 -3.75 -5.04 15.79
C GLN A 66 -3.25 -4.16 16.93
N ALA A 67 -3.31 -4.66 18.18
CA ALA A 67 -2.79 -3.93 19.35
C ALA A 67 -1.29 -3.62 19.23
N ARG A 68 -0.49 -4.54 18.65
CA ARG A 68 0.94 -4.30 18.42
C ARG A 68 1.20 -3.32 17.28
N ILE A 69 0.47 -3.43 16.17
CA ILE A 69 0.64 -2.54 15.01
C ILE A 69 0.24 -1.10 15.35
N LEU A 70 -0.92 -0.93 15.99
CA LEU A 70 -1.43 0.39 16.40
C LEU A 70 -0.66 0.93 17.61
N GLY A 71 -0.27 0.07 18.54
CA GLY A 71 0.52 0.42 19.73
C GLY A 71 1.97 0.81 19.43
N ALA A 72 2.57 0.29 18.35
CA ALA A 72 3.94 0.64 17.92
C ALA A 72 4.00 1.81 16.92
N GLY A 73 2.88 2.21 16.31
CA GLY A 73 2.84 3.18 15.20
C GLY A 73 2.11 4.50 15.46
N GLY A 74 1.48 4.69 16.63
CA GLY A 74 0.65 5.86 16.94
C GLY A 74 1.37 7.22 17.08
N ALA A 75 2.70 7.29 16.96
CA ALA A 75 3.47 8.53 17.16
C ALA A 75 3.85 9.29 15.86
N ALA A 76 3.51 8.78 14.66
CA ALA A 76 3.98 9.37 13.40
C ALA A 76 2.88 9.97 12.49
N SER A 77 1.68 10.23 13.01
CA SER A 77 0.62 10.92 12.25
C SER A 77 -0.21 11.84 13.16
N ALA A 78 0.44 12.86 13.72
CA ALA A 78 -0.23 14.05 14.24
C ALA A 78 0.77 15.22 14.36
N ALA A 79 1.14 15.82 13.24
CA ALA A 79 1.68 17.18 13.16
C ALA A 79 1.56 17.70 11.72
#